data_AF-A0A8J8H4I1-F1
#
_entry.id   AF-A0A8J8H4I1-F1
#
_cell.length_a   1.000
_cell.length_b   1.000
_cell.length_c   1.000
_cell.angle_alpha   90.00
_cell.angle_beta   90.00
_cell.angle_gamma   90.00
#
_symmetry.space_group_name_H-M   'P 1'
#
loop_
_entity.id
_entity.type
_entity.pdbx_description
1 polymer ?
#
loop_
_entity_poly.entity_id
_entity_poly.type
_entity_poly.pdbx_seq_one_letter_code
_entity_poly.pdbx_strand_id
1 'polypeptide(L)'
;MIVSPEGPPFTGEADVTDLIGDAFGTGAELVVLPADRLPAEFFSLRTGIAGAIAQKFVNYHIRLAVVGDITEHVERSTALRDFVVETNRGRQLWFVPTLADLQTRLAAGAHGARPADGLAARPADGPEDSADRG
;
A
#
# COMPACT_ATOMS: atom_id res chain seq x y z
N MET A 1 1.88 -6.96 -8.68
CA MET A 1 2.85 -6.04 -9.28
C MET A 1 3.97 -5.78 -8.28
N ILE A 2 5.24 -5.86 -8.72
CA ILE A 2 6.40 -5.52 -7.89
C ILE A 2 6.95 -4.19 -8.38
N VAL A 3 7.08 -3.22 -7.48
CA VAL A 3 7.68 -1.91 -7.77
C VAL A 3 9.19 -2.03 -7.67
N SER A 4 9.91 -1.57 -8.69
CA SER A 4 11.37 -1.56 -8.69
C SER A 4 11.92 -0.67 -7.56
N PRO A 5 12.96 -1.11 -6.83
CA PRO A 5 13.59 -0.29 -5.79
C PRO A 5 14.36 0.92 -6.36
N GLU A 6 14.83 0.84 -7.60
CA GLU A 6 15.73 1.80 -8.25
C GLU A 6 15.10 3.14 -8.67
N GLY A 7 13.80 3.37 -8.47
CA GLY A 7 13.16 4.61 -8.93
C GLY A 7 13.32 5.82 -7.96
N PRO A 8 12.59 6.93 -8.22
CA PRO A 8 12.44 8.06 -7.28
C PRO A 8 11.39 7.81 -6.17
N PRO A 9 11.64 8.16 -4.89
CA PRO A 9 10.69 7.93 -3.80
C PRO A 9 9.32 8.56 -4.09
N PHE A 10 8.27 7.98 -3.52
CA PHE A 10 6.93 8.54 -3.56
C PHE A 10 6.92 9.80 -2.69
N THR A 11 6.43 10.91 -3.24
CA THR A 11 6.46 12.23 -2.62
C THR A 11 5.08 12.69 -2.12
N GLY A 12 4.01 12.02 -2.55
CA GLY A 12 2.66 12.35 -2.11
C GLY A 12 1.59 11.40 -2.62
N GLU A 13 0.33 11.82 -2.44
CA GLU A 13 -0.84 11.01 -2.80
C GLU A 13 -1.01 10.78 -4.31
N ALA A 14 -0.51 11.70 -5.15
CA ALA A 14 -0.57 11.58 -6.60
C ALA A 14 0.19 10.33 -7.06
N ASP A 15 1.45 10.19 -6.63
CA ASP A 15 2.28 9.03 -6.96
C ASP A 15 1.62 7.70 -6.51
N VAL A 16 0.94 7.70 -5.37
CA VAL A 16 0.21 6.52 -4.87
C VAL A 16 -1.02 6.21 -5.73
N THR A 17 -1.70 7.24 -6.22
CA THR A 17 -2.86 7.09 -7.11
C THR A 17 -2.43 6.56 -8.48
N ASP A 18 -1.31 7.05 -9.01
CA ASP A 18 -0.71 6.54 -10.25
C ASP A 18 -0.31 5.07 -10.10
N LEU A 19 0.32 4.71 -8.98
CA LEU A 19 0.67 3.31 -8.67
C LEU A 19 -0.56 2.39 -8.61
N ILE A 20 -1.68 2.89 -8.08
CA ILE A 20 -2.96 2.16 -8.07
C ILE A 20 -3.49 2.02 -9.50
N GLY A 21 -3.39 3.06 -10.33
CA GLY A 21 -3.73 3.02 -11.75
C GLY A 21 -2.93 1.96 -12.51
N ASP A 22 -1.62 1.91 -12.32
CA ASP A 22 -0.73 0.90 -12.91
C ASP A 22 -1.10 -0.53 -12.46
N ALA A 23 -1.43 -0.69 -11.17
CA ALA A 23 -1.89 -1.97 -10.65
C ALA A 23 -3.19 -2.43 -11.34
N PHE A 24 -4.16 -1.53 -11.55
CA PHE A 24 -5.37 -1.85 -12.31
C PHE A 24 -5.07 -2.17 -13.76
N GLY A 25 -4.21 -1.40 -14.43
CA GLY A 25 -3.82 -1.63 -15.82
C GLY A 25 -3.17 -3.01 -16.05
N THR A 26 -2.52 -3.56 -15.02
CA THR A 26 -1.93 -4.91 -15.04
C THR A 26 -2.83 -6.00 -14.45
N GLY A 27 -3.99 -5.66 -13.91
CA GLY A 27 -4.87 -6.60 -13.20
C GLY A 27 -4.29 -7.12 -11.88
N ALA A 28 -3.37 -6.38 -11.26
CA ALA A 28 -2.71 -6.79 -10.03
C ALA A 28 -3.58 -6.57 -8.79
N GLU A 29 -3.86 -7.64 -8.05
CA GLU A 29 -4.57 -7.59 -6.76
C GLU A 29 -3.65 -7.31 -5.56
N LEU A 30 -2.33 -7.28 -5.79
CA LEU A 30 -1.30 -7.04 -4.79
C LEU A 30 -0.19 -6.18 -5.40
N VAL A 31 0.14 -5.09 -4.71
CA VAL A 31 1.29 -4.24 -4.98
C VAL A 31 2.37 -4.52 -3.94
N VAL A 32 3.58 -4.77 -4.40
CA VAL A 32 4.77 -4.96 -3.56
C VAL A 32 5.64 -3.72 -3.70
N LEU A 33 5.77 -2.95 -2.62
CA LEU A 33 6.44 -1.66 -2.59
C LEU A 33 7.68 -1.75 -1.68
N PRO A 34 8.89 -1.50 -2.19
CA PRO A 34 10.07 -1.42 -1.34
C PRO A 34 9.95 -0.29 -0.31
N ALA A 35 10.35 -0.54 0.94
CA ALA A 35 10.25 0.43 2.03
C ALA A 35 11.01 1.73 1.74
N ASP A 36 12.15 1.63 1.05
CA ASP A 36 12.99 2.78 0.65
C ASP A 36 12.31 3.72 -0.35
N ARG A 37 11.25 3.25 -1.01
CA ARG A 37 10.45 4.05 -1.94
C ARG A 37 9.46 4.93 -1.18
N LEU A 38 9.16 4.60 0.08
CA LEU A 38 8.21 5.37 0.87
C LEU A 38 8.89 6.63 1.43
N PRO A 39 8.17 7.76 1.47
CA PRO A 39 8.68 8.97 2.09
C PRO A 39 8.85 8.75 3.60
N ALA A 40 9.83 9.40 4.23
CA ALA A 40 10.08 9.26 5.67
C ALA A 40 8.85 9.60 6.52
N GLU A 41 8.03 10.52 6.04
CA GLU A 41 6.77 10.98 6.60
C GLU A 41 5.72 9.87 6.69
N PHE A 42 5.80 8.84 5.84
CA PHE A 42 4.98 7.64 5.94
C PHE A 42 5.20 6.94 7.29
N PHE A 43 6.44 6.84 7.74
CA PHE A 43 6.79 6.20 9.01
C PHE A 43 6.44 7.07 10.23
N SER A 44 6.05 8.32 10.01
CA SER A 44 5.58 9.25 11.05
C SER A 44 4.06 9.32 11.06
N LEU A 45 3.39 8.45 11.81
CA LEU A 45 1.90 8.39 11.80
C LEU A 45 1.20 9.67 12.22
N ARG A 46 1.89 10.60 12.91
CA ARG A 46 1.34 11.93 13.24
C ARG A 46 0.98 12.73 11.97
N THR A 47 1.64 12.46 10.85
CA THR A 47 1.39 13.15 9.57
C THR A 47 0.06 12.75 8.94
N GLY A 48 -0.51 11.59 9.32
CA GLY A 48 -1.72 11.02 8.70
C GLY A 48 -1.48 10.35 7.34
N ILE A 49 -0.27 10.47 6.76
CA ILE A 49 0.05 9.98 5.41
C ILE A 49 -0.11 8.46 5.29
N ALA A 50 0.41 7.69 6.25
CA ALA A 50 0.27 6.23 6.22
C ALA A 50 -1.20 5.79 6.28
N GLY A 51 -2.02 6.48 7.05
CA GLY A 51 -3.47 6.22 7.14
C GLY A 51 -4.17 6.51 5.81
N ALA A 52 -3.89 7.67 5.20
CA ALA A 52 -4.45 8.07 3.91
C ALA A 52 -4.07 7.07 2.80
N ILE A 53 -2.80 6.67 2.73
CA ILE A 53 -2.31 5.69 1.76
C ILE A 53 -2.98 4.34 2.00
N ALA A 54 -2.97 3.82 3.24
CA ALA A 54 -3.62 2.55 3.55
C ALA A 54 -5.11 2.57 3.20
N GLN A 55 -5.82 3.67 3.48
CA GLN A 55 -7.23 3.82 3.17
C GLN A 55 -7.49 3.79 1.66
N LYS A 56 -6.64 4.40 0.83
CA LYS A 56 -6.75 4.29 -0.64
C LYS A 56 -6.69 2.82 -1.08
N PHE A 57 -5.66 2.08 -0.65
CA PHE A 57 -5.53 0.66 -1.01
C PHE A 57 -6.75 -0.17 -0.60
N VAL A 58 -7.32 0.10 0.58
CA VAL A 58 -8.58 -0.52 1.02
C VAL A 58 -9.76 -0.15 0.12
N ASN A 59 -9.94 1.14 -0.19
CA ASN A 59 -11.03 1.64 -1.04
C ASN A 59 -10.98 1.06 -2.47
N TYR A 60 -9.77 0.86 -2.99
CA TYR A 60 -9.53 0.30 -4.32
C TYR A 60 -9.46 -1.24 -4.32
N HIS A 61 -9.64 -1.89 -3.17
CA HIS A 61 -9.56 -3.34 -3.01
C HIS A 61 -8.24 -3.97 -3.51
N ILE A 62 -7.15 -3.21 -3.47
CA ILE A 62 -5.81 -3.67 -3.83
C ILE A 62 -5.02 -3.87 -2.54
N ARG A 63 -4.39 -5.04 -2.40
CA ARG A 63 -3.50 -5.30 -1.26
C ARG A 63 -2.17 -4.58 -1.45
N LEU A 64 -1.59 -4.10 -0.36
CA LEU A 64 -0.25 -3.53 -0.32
C LEU A 64 0.66 -4.38 0.56
N ALA A 65 1.85 -4.71 0.06
CA ALA A 65 2.94 -5.28 0.83
C ALA A 65 4.15 -4.35 0.76
N VAL A 66 4.55 -3.80 1.89
CA VAL A 66 5.79 -3.04 2.04
C VAL A 66 6.92 -4.02 2.38
N VAL A 67 7.96 -4.04 1.54
CA VAL A 67 9.10 -4.94 1.67
C VAL A 67 10.37 -4.14 2.01
N GLY A 68 10.99 -4.46 3.14
CA GLY A 68 12.26 -3.85 3.56
C GLY A 68 12.41 -3.79 5.06
N ASP A 69 13.62 -3.49 5.53
CA ASP A 69 13.90 -3.33 6.96
C ASP A 69 13.41 -1.97 7.45
N ILE A 70 12.43 -1.99 8.35
CA ILE A 70 11.87 -0.79 9.00
C ILE A 70 12.12 -0.81 10.52
N THR A 71 13.02 -1.66 11.00
CA THR A 71 13.27 -1.87 12.44
C THR A 71 13.57 -0.56 13.15
N GLU A 72 14.46 0.26 12.59
CA GLU A 72 14.82 1.56 13.19
C GLU A 72 13.59 2.50 13.29
N HIS A 73 12.69 2.50 12.30
CA HIS A 73 11.48 3.31 12.35
C HIS A 73 10.52 2.82 13.45
N VAL A 74 10.34 1.50 13.55
CA VAL A 74 9.46 0.85 14.53
C VAL A 74 9.97 1.02 15.96
N GLU A 75 11.29 0.94 16.17
CA GLU A 75 11.92 1.16 17.48
C GLU A 75 11.77 2.60 17.96
N ARG A 76 11.83 3.57 17.04
CA ARG A 76 11.68 5.01 17.36
C ARG A 76 10.23 5.44 17.62
N SER A 77 9.24 4.62 17.27
CA SER A 77 7.81 5.01 17.32
C SER A 77 6.90 3.86 17.73
N THR A 78 6.40 3.92 18.98
CA THR A 78 5.37 2.98 19.45
C THR A 78 4.11 3.02 18.58
N ALA A 79 3.71 4.20 18.12
CA ALA A 79 2.54 4.32 17.25
C ALA A 79 2.74 3.58 15.91
N LEU A 80 3.91 3.72 15.29
CA LEU A 80 4.25 2.99 14.07
C LEU A 80 4.28 1.48 14.33
N ARG A 81 4.89 1.06 15.43
CA ARG A 81 4.91 -0.35 15.85
C ARG A 81 3.51 -0.93 15.97
N ASP A 82 2.61 -0.23 16.65
CA ASP A 82 1.22 -0.68 16.84
C ASP A 82 0.50 -0.77 15.50
N PHE A 83 0.69 0.21 14.62
CA PHE A 83 0.15 0.19 13.25
C PHE A 83 0.68 -0.98 12.42
N VAL A 84 1.98 -1.26 12.46
CA VAL A 84 2.58 -2.41 11.77
C VAL A 84 2.02 -3.72 12.31
N VAL A 85 1.88 -3.86 13.62
CA VAL A 85 1.30 -5.06 14.24
C VAL A 85 -0.15 -5.26 13.81
N GLU A 86 -0.96 -4.21 13.84
CA GLU A 86 -2.38 -4.27 13.49
C GLU A 86 -2.58 -4.59 12.01
N THR A 87 -1.88 -3.88 11.12
CA THR A 87 -1.96 -4.12 9.67
C THR A 87 -1.47 -5.50 9.29
N ASN A 88 -0.36 -5.98 9.90
CA ASN A 88 0.13 -7.35 9.72
C ASN A 88 -0.80 -8.45 10.24
N ARG A 89 -1.83 -8.14 11.05
CA ARG A 89 -2.89 -9.11 11.37
C ARG A 89 -3.99 -9.13 10.31
N GLY A 90 -4.19 -8.02 9.62
CA GLY A 90 -5.14 -7.88 8.52
C GLY A 90 -4.72 -8.59 7.23
N ARG A 91 -5.50 -8.36 6.17
CA ARG A 91 -5.26 -8.92 4.82
C ARG A 91 -4.90 -7.88 3.77
N GLN A 92 -5.04 -6.60 4.09
CA GLN A 92 -4.95 -5.49 3.13
C GLN A 92 -3.57 -4.85 3.06
N LEU A 93 -2.89 -4.69 4.19
CA LEU A 93 -1.57 -4.06 4.26
C LEU A 93 -0.62 -4.94 5.07
N TRP A 94 0.53 -5.28 4.51
CA TRP A 94 1.58 -6.03 5.20
C TRP A 94 2.93 -5.32 5.16
N PHE A 95 3.72 -5.50 6.20
CA PHE A 95 5.11 -5.12 6.32
C PHE A 95 5.94 -6.39 6.54
N VAL A 96 6.88 -6.65 5.66
CA VAL A 96 7.75 -7.83 5.68
C VAL A 96 9.20 -7.43 5.35
N PRO A 97 10.20 -8.07 5.97
CA PRO A 97 11.58 -7.65 5.79
C PRO A 97 12.12 -8.04 4.40
N THR A 98 11.66 -9.16 3.83
CA THR A 98 12.10 -9.61 2.51
C THR A 98 10.95 -10.09 1.62
N LEU A 99 11.21 -10.16 0.31
CA LEU A 99 10.27 -10.74 -0.65
C LEU A 99 9.99 -12.23 -0.35
N ALA A 100 10.97 -12.96 0.20
CA ALA A 100 10.80 -14.36 0.57
C ALA A 100 9.81 -14.54 1.73
N ASP A 101 9.81 -13.62 2.70
CA ASP A 101 8.82 -13.61 3.79
C ASP A 101 7.41 -13.34 3.26
N LEU A 102 7.28 -12.42 2.28
CA LEU A 102 6.01 -12.17 1.61
C LEU A 102 5.50 -13.42 0.88
N GLN A 103 6.37 -14.12 0.15
CA GLN A 103 6.01 -15.36 -0.55
C GLN A 103 5.55 -16.44 0.42
N THR A 104 6.26 -16.62 1.54
CA THR A 104 5.90 -17.56 2.60
C THR A 104 4.51 -17.24 3.16
N ARG A 105 4.24 -15.95 3.42
CA ARG A 105 2.95 -15.48 3.91
C ARG A 105 1.81 -15.71 2.92
N LEU A 106 2.05 -15.44 1.64
CA LEU A 106 1.08 -15.67 0.57
C LEU A 106 0.75 -17.17 0.44
N ALA A 107 1.76 -18.04 0.53
CA ALA A 107 1.56 -19.49 0.50
C ALA A 107 0.72 -19.97 1.70
N ALA A 108 0.95 -19.42 2.90
CA ALA A 108 0.15 -19.73 4.09
C ALA A 108 -1.31 -19.24 3.97
N GLY A 109 -1.55 -18.07 3.35
CA GLY A 109 -2.89 -17.52 3.13
C GLY A 109 -3.66 -18.12 1.96
N ALA A 110 -2.98 -18.72 0.98
CA ALA A 110 -3.58 -19.33 -0.20
C ALA A 110 -4.40 -20.60 0.13
N HIS A 111 -4.15 -21.23 1.29
CA HIS A 111 -4.92 -22.39 1.74
C HIS A 111 -6.37 -22.06 2.20
N GLY A 112 -6.78 -20.78 2.15
CA GLY A 112 -8.13 -20.34 2.52
C GLY A 112 -8.74 -19.20 1.67
N ALA A 113 -8.12 -18.81 0.56
CA ALA A 113 -8.61 -17.70 -0.26
C ALA A 113 -9.52 -18.18 -1.40
N ARG A 114 -10.84 -17.92 -1.29
CA ARG A 114 -11.75 -17.94 -2.44
C ARG A 114 -11.36 -16.84 -3.46
N PRO A 115 -11.61 -17.04 -4.76
CA PRO A 115 -11.36 -16.03 -5.78
C PRO A 115 -12.11 -14.73 -5.45
N ALA A 116 -11.48 -13.59 -5.74
CA ALA A 116 -12.08 -12.28 -5.61
C ALA A 116 -13.36 -12.22 -6.48
N ASP A 117 -14.52 -12.34 -5.83
CA ASP A 117 -15.82 -12.14 -6.46
C ASP A 117 -15.91 -10.69 -6.97
N GLY A 118 -15.89 -10.54 -8.29
CA GLY A 118 -16.41 -9.38 -9.01
C GLY A 118 -15.67 -8.07 -8.80
N LEU A 119 -14.62 -7.84 -9.59
CA LEU A 119 -14.07 -6.51 -9.85
C LEU A 119 -15.12 -5.64 -10.57
N ALA A 120 -16.03 -5.03 -9.82
CA ALA A 120 -16.63 -3.77 -10.22
C ALA A 120 -15.70 -2.67 -9.71
N ALA A 121 -14.72 -2.29 -10.53
CA ALA A 121 -13.91 -1.10 -10.30
C ALA A 121 -14.88 0.08 -10.11
N ARG A 122 -14.94 0.64 -8.89
CA ARG A 122 -15.59 1.92 -8.68
C ARG A 122 -14.72 2.99 -9.34
N PRO A 123 -15.31 3.98 -10.01
CA PRO A 123 -14.53 5.07 -10.58
C PRO A 123 -13.74 5.73 -9.45
N ALA A 124 -12.42 5.82 -9.65
CA ALA A 124 -11.59 6.74 -8.90
C ALA A 124 -12.25 8.12 -8.97
N ASP A 125 -12.33 8.81 -7.84
CA ASP A 125 -12.77 10.21 -7.76
C ASP A 125 -12.19 10.97 -8.95
N GLY A 126 -13.09 11.39 -9.85
CA GLY A 126 -12.73 12.22 -10.99
C GLY A 126 -12.19 13.56 -10.49
N PRO A 127 -11.37 14.25 -11.30
CA PRO A 127 -10.82 15.54 -10.90
C PRO A 127 -11.98 16.50 -10.54
N GLU A 128 -11.85 17.17 -9.40
CA GLU A 128 -12.69 18.31 -9.03
C GLU A 128 -12.58 19.39 -10.13
N ASP A 129 -13.50 19.35 -11.09
CA ASP A 129 -13.66 20.40 -12.09
C ASP A 129 -14.34 21.61 -11.43
N SER A 130 -13.49 22.48 -10.89
CA SER A 130 -13.85 23.83 -10.48
C SER A 130 -13.31 24.85 -11.49
N ALA A 131 -13.99 25.01 -12.61
CA ALA A 131 -14.07 26.22 -13.47
C ALA A 131 -15.00 25.86 -14.64
N ASP A 132 -16.10 26.54 -14.97
CA ASP A 132 -16.30 27.98 -15.09
C ASP A 132 -17.82 28.18 -15.27
N ARG A 133 -18.41 29.11 -14.51
CA ARG A 133 -19.80 29.52 -14.71
C ARG A 133 -19.83 30.58 -15.82
N GLY A 134 -20.39 30.23 -16.97
CA GLY A 134 -20.90 31.16 -17.98
C GLY A 134 -22.41 31.29 -17.90
#